data_AF-A0A842ZV70-F1
#
_entry.id   AF-A0A842ZV70-F1
#
_cell.length_a   1.000
_cell.length_b   1.000
_cell.length_c   1.000
_cell.angle_alpha   90.00
_cell.angle_beta   90.00
_cell.angle_gamma   90.00
#
_symmetry.space_group_name_H-M   'P 1'
#
loop_
_entity.id
_entity.type
_entity.pdbx_description
1 polymer ?
#
loop_
_entity_poly.entity_id
_entity_poly.type
_entity_poly.pdbx_seq_one_letter_code
_entity_poly.pdbx_strand_id
1 'polypeptide(L)'
;MKGQIHVHRKGFTRKDGTYVPPTDYLTKDKGAPGKTPPSKQWAQFKTHTGWSKHDSAAIRRKHLYSATDPGLSRHEKLIQAGRFAQELANVTTDPETKKLANEDAHYFFNKAKEMELKP
;
A
#
# COMPACT_ATOMS: atom_id res chain seq x y z
N MET A 1 8.93 -13.67 -17.57
CA MET A 1 8.26 -12.35 -17.41
C MET A 1 7.49 -12.37 -16.09
N LYS A 2 7.84 -11.52 -15.11
CA LYS A 2 7.17 -11.51 -13.78
C LYS A 2 5.80 -10.81 -13.87
N GLY A 3 4.78 -11.33 -13.20
CA GLY A 3 3.49 -10.65 -13.01
C GLY A 3 2.41 -10.89 -14.08
N GLN A 4 2.33 -12.08 -14.66
CA GLN A 4 1.19 -12.54 -15.47
C GLN A 4 0.42 -13.63 -14.72
N ILE A 5 -0.91 -13.62 -14.83
CA ILE A 5 -1.78 -14.67 -14.30
C ILE A 5 -2.50 -15.38 -15.44
N HIS A 6 -2.70 -16.69 -15.26
CA HIS A 6 -3.52 -17.50 -16.14
C HIS A 6 -4.98 -17.34 -15.72
N VAL A 7 -5.84 -16.90 -16.64
CA VAL A 7 -7.27 -16.69 -16.38
C VAL A 7 -8.07 -17.65 -17.24
N HIS A 8 -8.84 -18.49 -16.56
CA HIS A 8 -9.88 -19.30 -17.18
C HIS A 8 -11.20 -18.55 -17.15
N ARG A 9 -11.74 -18.20 -18.33
CA ARG A 9 -13.09 -17.67 -18.45
C ARG A 9 -14.04 -18.81 -18.84
N LYS A 10 -15.01 -19.11 -17.97
CA LYS A 10 -16.09 -20.04 -18.30
C LYS A 10 -16.89 -19.56 -19.52
N GLY A 11 -17.36 -20.49 -20.34
CA GLY A 11 -18.29 -20.17 -21.42
C GLY A 11 -19.60 -19.63 -20.85
N PHE A 12 -20.23 -18.68 -21.56
CA PHE A 12 -21.51 -18.11 -21.16
C PHE A 12 -22.28 -17.58 -22.36
N THR A 13 -23.60 -17.45 -22.22
CA THR A 13 -24.47 -16.85 -23.22
C THR A 13 -24.73 -15.39 -22.86
N ARG A 14 -24.54 -14.49 -23.82
CA ARG A 14 -24.83 -13.06 -23.66
C ARG A 14 -26.34 -12.80 -23.64
N LYS A 15 -26.74 -11.60 -23.19
CA LYS A 15 -28.15 -11.16 -23.23
C LYS A 15 -28.75 -11.14 -24.65
N ASP A 16 -27.90 -11.01 -25.67
CA ASP A 16 -28.28 -11.03 -27.10
C ASP A 16 -28.42 -12.46 -27.68
N GLY A 17 -28.25 -13.51 -26.87
CA GLY A 17 -28.33 -14.91 -27.29
C GLY A 17 -27.02 -15.48 -27.85
N THR A 18 -25.98 -14.68 -28.04
CA THR A 18 -24.69 -15.16 -28.56
C THR A 18 -23.96 -16.01 -27.52
N TYR A 19 -23.63 -17.25 -27.88
CA TYR A 19 -22.79 -18.11 -27.05
C TYR A 19 -21.32 -17.70 -27.17
N VAL A 20 -20.68 -17.49 -26.03
CA VAL A 20 -19.25 -17.20 -25.92
C VAL A 20 -18.55 -18.44 -25.36
N PRO A 21 -17.64 -19.10 -26.12
CA PRO A 21 -16.95 -20.29 -25.64
C PRO A 21 -15.98 -19.96 -24.49
N PRO A 22 -15.65 -20.97 -23.67
CA PRO A 22 -14.59 -20.81 -22.67
C PRO A 22 -13.27 -20.47 -23.35
N THR A 23 -12.43 -19.72 -22.65
CA THR A 23 -11.10 -19.37 -23.17
C THR A 23 -10.12 -19.21 -22.02
N ASP A 24 -8.88 -19.60 -22.31
CA ASP A 24 -7.75 -19.48 -21.42
C ASP A 24 -6.81 -18.43 -22.01
N TYR A 25 -6.45 -17.44 -21.20
CA TYR A 25 -5.54 -16.39 -21.64
C TYR A 25 -4.65 -15.92 -20.50
N LEU A 26 -3.47 -15.43 -20.88
CA LEU A 26 -2.55 -14.77 -19.97
C LEU A 26 -2.91 -13.28 -19.91
N THR A 27 -3.02 -12.74 -18.71
CA THR A 27 -3.19 -11.30 -18.50
C THR A 27 -2.23 -10.78 -17.44
N LYS A 28 -2.04 -9.45 -17.40
CA LYS A 28 -1.22 -8.80 -16.37
C LYS A 28 -1.90 -8.98 -15.02
N ASP A 29 -1.14 -9.44 -14.03
CA ASP A 29 -1.60 -9.47 -12.65
C ASP A 29 -1.81 -8.03 -12.15
N LYS A 30 -3.06 -7.72 -11.83
CA LYS A 30 -3.46 -6.43 -11.26
C LYS A 30 -3.65 -6.49 -9.73
N GLY A 31 -3.46 -7.67 -9.12
CA GLY A 31 -3.72 -7.89 -7.71
C GLY A 31 -5.21 -7.93 -7.41
N ALA A 32 -5.55 -8.13 -6.13
CA ALA A 32 -6.93 -7.99 -5.67
C ALA A 32 -7.36 -6.51 -5.74
N PRO A 33 -8.66 -6.21 -5.85
CA PRO A 33 -9.15 -4.82 -5.80
C PRO A 33 -8.59 -4.07 -4.59
N GLY A 34 -7.98 -2.90 -4.84
CA GLY A 34 -7.35 -2.06 -3.81
C GLY A 34 -5.98 -2.55 -3.31
N LYS A 35 -5.46 -3.68 -3.81
CA LYS A 35 -4.16 -4.23 -3.40
C LYS A 35 -3.19 -4.36 -4.57
N THR A 36 -1.91 -4.10 -4.31
CA THR A 36 -0.83 -4.33 -5.28
C THR A 36 -0.63 -5.83 -5.48
N PRO A 37 -0.38 -6.31 -6.72
CA PRO A 37 -0.04 -7.72 -6.94
C PRO A 37 1.15 -8.18 -6.09
N PRO A 38 1.15 -9.40 -5.52
CA PRO A 38 2.27 -9.90 -4.72
C PRO A 38 3.63 -9.80 -5.43
N SER A 39 3.66 -10.02 -6.75
CA SER A 39 4.89 -9.94 -7.54
C SER A 39 5.47 -8.52 -7.67
N LYS A 40 4.71 -7.48 -7.29
CA LYS A 40 5.09 -6.06 -7.34
C LYS A 40 5.22 -5.43 -5.96
N GLN A 41 4.84 -6.14 -4.91
CA GLN A 41 5.09 -5.72 -3.54
C GLN A 41 6.56 -5.97 -3.21
N TRP A 42 7.26 -4.96 -2.69
CA TRP A 42 8.59 -5.16 -2.09
C TRP A 42 8.50 -5.26 -0.56
N ALA A 43 7.40 -4.77 0.02
CA ALA A 43 7.13 -4.81 1.45
C ALA A 43 6.04 -5.83 1.78
N GLN A 44 6.23 -6.56 2.87
CA GLN A 44 5.14 -7.29 3.53
C GLN A 44 4.60 -6.42 4.66
N PHE A 45 3.65 -5.54 4.34
CA PHE A 45 2.99 -4.71 5.36
C PHE A 45 2.10 -5.58 6.24
N LYS A 46 2.66 -6.08 7.34
CA LYS A 46 1.97 -6.92 8.35
C LYS A 46 1.56 -6.12 9.59
N THR A 47 2.06 -4.90 9.72
CA THR A 47 1.84 -4.08 10.92
C THR A 47 0.47 -3.41 10.87
N HIS A 48 -0.38 -3.72 11.84
CA HIS A 48 -1.63 -2.98 12.05
C HIS A 48 -1.33 -1.67 12.76
N THR A 49 -1.21 -0.58 12.01
CA THR A 49 -0.89 0.75 12.56
C THR A 49 -2.13 1.50 13.07
N GLY A 50 -3.34 1.06 12.68
CA GLY A 50 -4.58 1.82 12.91
C GLY A 50 -4.76 3.01 11.96
N TRP A 51 -3.87 3.19 10.98
CA TRP A 51 -3.98 4.24 9.98
C TRP A 51 -5.21 4.02 9.07
N SER A 52 -5.98 5.09 8.84
CA SER A 52 -7.10 5.12 7.89
C SER A 52 -7.06 6.37 7.01
N LYS A 53 -7.46 6.24 5.75
CA LYS A 53 -7.54 7.36 4.81
C LYS A 53 -8.63 8.37 5.15
N HIS A 54 -9.63 7.95 5.93
CA HIS A 54 -10.74 8.80 6.37
C HIS A 54 -10.41 9.63 7.61
N ASP A 55 -9.28 9.35 8.26
CA ASP A 55 -8.80 10.13 9.40
C ASP A 55 -8.08 11.40 8.95
N SER A 56 -8.07 12.41 9.83
CA SER A 56 -7.27 13.61 9.62
C SER A 56 -5.77 13.30 9.64
N ALA A 57 -4.96 14.15 8.98
CA ALA A 57 -3.51 13.95 8.92
C ALA A 57 -2.84 13.83 10.29
N ALA A 58 -3.33 14.58 11.29
CA ALA A 58 -2.81 14.51 12.66
C ALA A 58 -3.06 13.13 13.29
N ILE A 59 -4.27 12.58 13.12
CA ILE A 59 -4.65 11.26 13.64
C ILE A 59 -3.86 10.15 12.94
N ARG A 60 -3.79 10.20 11.61
CA ARG A 60 -3.01 9.24 10.79
C ARG A 60 -1.55 9.16 11.23
N ARG A 61 -0.90 10.31 11.40
CA ARG A 61 0.48 10.40 11.85
C ARG A 61 0.64 9.92 13.28
N LYS A 62 -0.30 10.26 14.17
CA LYS A 62 -0.30 9.73 15.55
C LYS A 62 -0.36 8.20 15.56
N HIS A 63 -1.21 7.59 14.74
CA HIS A 63 -1.30 6.13 14.61
C HIS A 63 0.02 5.51 14.12
N LEU A 64 0.59 6.05 13.04
CA LEU A 64 1.89 5.59 12.51
C LEU A 64 3.01 5.70 13.54
N TYR A 65 3.08 6.82 14.26
CA TYR A 65 4.09 7.04 15.29
C TYR A 65 3.87 6.14 16.51
N SER A 66 2.62 5.93 16.93
CA SER A 66 2.31 5.09 18.09
C SER A 66 2.52 3.60 17.81
N ALA A 67 2.49 3.20 16.55
CA ALA A 67 2.79 1.83 16.12
C ALA A 67 4.31 1.51 16.09
N THR A 68 5.17 2.51 16.33
CA THR A 68 6.63 2.29 16.40
C THR A 68 7.03 1.64 17.71
N ASP A 69 8.22 1.02 17.72
CA ASP A 69 8.75 0.39 18.93
C ASP A 69 9.00 1.46 20.02
N PRO A 70 8.45 1.30 21.24
CA PRO A 70 8.58 2.27 22.31
C PRO A 70 10.02 2.51 22.77
N GLY A 71 10.93 1.54 22.59
CA GLY A 71 12.34 1.63 22.98
C GLY A 71 13.21 2.46 22.03
N LEU A 72 12.71 2.79 20.85
CA LEU A 72 13.43 3.60 19.87
C LEU A 72 13.57 5.06 20.29
N SER A 73 14.70 5.67 19.92
CA SER A 73 14.88 7.10 20.01
C SER A 73 13.83 7.84 19.18
N ARG A 74 13.60 9.12 19.50
CA ARG A 74 12.65 9.94 18.75
C ARG A 74 12.97 9.97 17.25
N HIS A 75 14.24 10.02 16.88
CA HIS A 75 14.69 10.01 15.50
C HIS A 75 14.35 8.69 14.80
N GLU A 76 14.67 7.56 15.42
CA GLU A 76 14.38 6.23 14.88
C GLU A 76 12.86 5.98 14.75
N LYS A 77 12.06 6.48 15.70
CA LYS A 77 10.60 6.43 15.60
C LYS A 77 10.08 7.20 14.39
N LEU A 78 10.64 8.38 14.09
CA LEU A 78 10.28 9.12 12.87
C LEU A 78 10.62 8.32 11.62
N ILE A 79 11.81 7.71 11.55
CA ILE A 79 12.21 6.86 10.42
C ILE A 79 11.27 5.65 10.27
N GLN A 80 10.98 4.96 11.36
CA GLN A 80 10.14 3.76 11.35
C GLN A 80 8.70 4.09 10.96
N ALA A 81 8.11 5.17 11.51
CA ALA A 81 6.79 5.64 11.14
C ALA A 81 6.71 6.01 9.65
N GLY A 82 7.76 6.66 9.12
CA GLY A 82 7.88 6.96 7.69
C GLY A 82 7.93 5.70 6.82
N ARG A 83 8.68 4.67 7.25
CA ARG A 83 8.73 3.37 6.57
C ARG A 83 7.36 2.69 6.56
N PHE A 84 6.63 2.65 7.67
CA PHE A 84 5.28 2.08 7.69
C PHE A 84 4.35 2.75 6.67
N ALA A 85 4.38 4.08 6.59
CA ALA A 85 3.57 4.81 5.61
C ALA A 85 4.01 4.51 4.17
N GLN A 86 5.32 4.41 3.92
CA GLN A 86 5.85 4.08 2.60
C GLN A 86 5.51 2.64 2.16
N GLU A 87 5.56 1.68 3.08
CA GLU A 87 5.15 0.30 2.84
C GLU A 87 3.64 0.22 2.53
N LEU A 88 2.81 0.95 3.28
CA LEU A 88 1.38 1.04 3.02
C LEU A 88 1.09 1.56 1.60
N ALA A 89 1.81 2.60 1.17
CA ALA A 89 1.70 3.14 -0.18
C ALA A 89 2.15 2.15 -1.27
N ASN A 90 3.02 1.18 -0.94
CA ASN A 90 3.44 0.13 -1.87
C ASN A 90 2.41 -0.99 -2.00
N VAL A 91 1.78 -1.41 -0.91
CA VAL A 91 0.85 -2.56 -0.90
C VAL A 91 -0.57 -2.21 -1.39
N THR A 92 -0.90 -0.92 -1.52
CA THR A 92 -2.21 -0.45 -1.99
C THR A 92 -2.21 -0.03 -3.47
N THR A 93 -3.33 -0.29 -4.14
CA THR A 93 -3.64 0.29 -5.47
C THR A 93 -4.66 1.42 -5.41
N ASP A 94 -5.22 1.72 -4.23
CA ASP A 94 -6.14 2.85 -4.04
C ASP A 94 -5.38 4.18 -4.15
N PRO A 95 -5.73 5.06 -5.12
CA PRO A 95 -4.99 6.29 -5.37
C PRO A 95 -4.97 7.25 -4.17
N GLU A 96 -6.09 7.34 -3.46
CA GLU A 96 -6.24 8.21 -2.29
C GLU A 96 -5.38 7.71 -1.13
N THR A 97 -5.49 6.42 -0.78
CA THR A 97 -4.63 5.79 0.22
C THR A 97 -3.15 6.01 -0.10
N LYS A 98 -2.75 5.76 -1.35
CA LYS A 98 -1.37 5.89 -1.79
C LYS A 98 -0.85 7.33 -1.65
N LYS A 99 -1.66 8.31 -2.05
CA LYS A 99 -1.32 9.73 -1.94
C LYS A 99 -1.10 10.13 -0.47
N LEU A 100 -2.08 9.85 0.39
CA LEU A 100 -2.03 10.24 1.80
C LEU A 100 -0.90 9.53 2.55
N ALA A 101 -0.68 8.24 2.27
CA ALA A 101 0.41 7.47 2.87
C ALA A 101 1.79 8.02 2.45
N ASN A 102 1.96 8.42 1.18
CA ASN A 102 3.19 9.08 0.74
C ASN A 102 3.39 10.44 1.42
N GLU A 103 2.34 11.26 1.52
CA GLU A 103 2.41 12.56 2.22
C GLU A 103 2.83 12.40 3.69
N ASP A 104 2.27 11.40 4.38
CA ASP A 104 2.64 11.10 5.77
C ASP A 104 4.08 10.54 5.86
N ALA A 105 4.51 9.69 4.91
CA ALA A 105 5.89 9.22 4.84
C ALA A 105 6.90 10.38 4.68
N HIS A 106 6.63 11.29 3.74
CA HIS A 106 7.45 12.47 3.51
C HIS A 106 7.50 13.38 4.74
N TYR A 107 6.37 13.58 5.43
CA TYR A 107 6.34 14.34 6.68
C TYR A 107 7.32 13.77 7.71
N PHE A 108 7.29 12.45 7.93
CA PHE A 108 8.16 11.80 8.90
C PHE A 108 9.64 11.87 8.52
N PHE A 109 9.98 11.60 7.25
CA PHE A 109 11.37 11.68 6.81
C PHE A 109 11.93 13.10 6.84
N ASN A 110 11.13 14.11 6.50
CA ASN A 110 11.54 15.50 6.64
C ASN A 110 11.77 15.88 8.10
N LYS A 111 10.90 15.42 9.02
CA LYS A 111 11.10 15.65 10.46
C LYS A 111 12.34 14.95 11.01
N ALA A 112 12.64 13.74 10.55
CA ALA A 112 13.86 13.02 10.91
C ALA A 112 15.10 13.81 10.46
N LYS A 113 15.11 14.25 9.19
CA LYS A 113 16.19 15.06 8.63
C LYS A 113 16.39 16.40 9.35
N GLU A 114 15.31 17.09 9.73
CA GLU A 114 15.37 18.32 10.52
C GLU A 114 16.02 18.10 11.90
N MET A 115 15.86 16.92 12.49
CA MET A 115 16.52 16.57 13.76
C MET A 115 18.01 16.28 13.58
N GLU A 116 18.42 15.63 12.48
CA GLU A 116 19.85 15.41 12.19
C GLU A 116 20.61 16.71 11.93
N LEU A 117 19.94 17.72 11.38
CA LEU A 117 20.55 19.01 11.04
C LEU A 117 20.64 20.00 12.21
N LYS A 118 20.05 19.67 13.37
CA LYS A 118 20.11 20.48 14.59
C LYS A 118 21.03 19.77 15.60
N PRO A 119 22.31 20.16 15.69
CA PRO A 119 23.25 19.56 16.63
C PRO A 119 22.84 19.77 18.09
#